data_AF-A0A529ZHC8-F1
#
_entry.id   AF-A0A529ZHC8-F1
#
_cell.length_a   1.000
_cell.length_b   1.000
_cell.length_c   1.000
_cell.angle_alpha   90.00
_cell.angle_beta   90.00
_cell.angle_gamma   90.00
#
_symmetry.space_group_name_H-M   'P 1'
#
loop_
_entity.id
_entity.type
_entity.pdbx_description
1 polymer ?
#
loop_
_entity_poly.entity_id
_entity_poly.type
_entity_poly.pdbx_seq_one_letter_code
_entity_poly.pdbx_strand_id
1 'polypeptide(L)'
;RPWEIPANAPEPPAPPPRVAPAPRPSRAAQPAPSDMALRAAFLRGMGVEEADFPGRDAIAEMEKFGREYRLMLDGLMQLLRKRAEEKGSARVAQTVVGSSEVNPLKFLPTVEDVIVTIIAERSPGFLSGEAAISDAVKDLAQHHVRAWRGVQAALRRMIDRFD
;
A
#
# COMPACT_ATOMS: atom_id res chain seq x y z
N ARG A 1 -76.26 -34.31 24.80
CA ARG A 1 -76.86 -33.83 23.52
C ARG A 1 -76.79 -32.31 23.55
N PRO A 2 -76.42 -31.57 22.49
CA PRO A 2 -75.89 -31.93 21.17
C PRO A 2 -74.44 -31.39 20.96
N TRP A 3 -74.00 -31.51 19.72
CA TRP A 3 -72.70 -31.46 19.07
C TRP A 3 -72.39 -30.06 18.50
N GLU A 4 -71.12 -29.64 18.54
CA GLU A 4 -70.56 -28.64 17.62
C GLU A 4 -69.21 -29.18 17.13
N ILE A 5 -69.05 -29.27 15.80
CA ILE A 5 -67.82 -29.72 15.14
C ILE A 5 -67.11 -28.45 14.65
N PRO A 6 -65.84 -28.19 15.02
CA PRO A 6 -65.06 -27.17 14.33
C PRO A 6 -64.54 -27.72 13.01
N ALA A 7 -64.71 -26.92 11.94
CA ALA A 7 -64.27 -27.20 10.59
C ALA A 7 -62.74 -27.39 10.50
N ASN A 8 -62.30 -28.40 9.73
CA ASN A 8 -60.90 -28.70 9.47
C ASN A 8 -60.37 -27.73 8.39
N ALA A 9 -59.35 -26.92 8.72
CA ALA A 9 -58.66 -26.06 7.75
C ALA A 9 -57.62 -26.90 6.96
N PRO A 10 -57.42 -26.67 5.65
CA PRO A 10 -56.43 -27.41 4.86
C PRO A 10 -54.99 -26.98 5.18
N GLU A 11 -54.11 -27.95 5.36
CA GLU A 11 -52.68 -27.77 5.60
C GLU A 11 -51.94 -27.39 4.29
N PRO A 12 -50.99 -26.43 4.30
CA PRO A 12 -50.26 -26.03 3.09
C PRO A 12 -49.24 -27.09 2.64
N PRO A 13 -48.97 -27.22 1.33
CA PRO A 13 -48.07 -28.25 0.80
C PRO A 13 -46.60 -27.99 1.16
N ALA A 14 -45.88 -29.08 1.45
CA ALA A 14 -44.47 -29.07 1.83
C ALA A 14 -43.55 -28.61 0.68
N PRO A 15 -42.44 -27.89 0.97
CA PRO A 15 -41.50 -27.43 -0.05
C PRO A 15 -40.67 -28.58 -0.65
N PRO A 16 -40.20 -28.44 -1.90
CA PRO A 16 -39.43 -29.48 -2.58
C PRO A 16 -38.03 -29.67 -1.95
N PRO A 17 -37.46 -30.88 -2.01
CA PRO A 17 -36.15 -31.18 -1.46
C PRO A 17 -35.05 -30.40 -2.19
N ARG A 18 -34.23 -29.67 -1.43
CA ARG A 18 -33.12 -28.88 -1.93
C ARG A 18 -31.94 -29.79 -2.26
N VAL A 19 -31.55 -29.86 -3.54
CA VAL A 19 -30.41 -30.66 -3.99
C VAL A 19 -29.12 -30.07 -3.41
N ALA A 20 -28.36 -30.87 -2.65
CA ALA A 20 -27.10 -30.44 -2.06
C ALA A 20 -26.03 -30.21 -3.15
N PRO A 21 -25.25 -29.12 -3.10
CA PRO A 21 -24.19 -28.88 -4.07
C PRO A 21 -23.09 -29.94 -3.94
N ALA A 22 -22.66 -30.49 -5.08
CA ALA A 22 -21.57 -31.46 -5.14
C ALA A 22 -20.26 -30.89 -4.56
N PRO A 23 -19.44 -31.72 -3.88
CA PRO A 23 -18.17 -31.27 -3.32
C PRO A 23 -17.21 -30.86 -4.44
N ARG A 24 -16.72 -29.62 -4.38
CA ARG A 24 -15.68 -29.14 -5.31
C ARG A 24 -14.37 -29.86 -5.02
N PRO A 25 -13.58 -30.24 -6.04
CA PRO A 25 -12.28 -30.85 -5.83
C PRO A 25 -11.39 -29.93 -4.99
N SER A 26 -10.91 -30.45 -3.87
CA SER A 26 -9.96 -29.75 -3.00
C SER A 26 -8.67 -29.52 -3.78
N ARG A 27 -8.32 -28.25 -4.00
CA ARG A 27 -7.05 -27.87 -4.63
C ARG A 27 -5.91 -28.36 -3.73
N ALA A 28 -5.09 -29.28 -4.24
CA ALA A 28 -3.93 -29.78 -3.52
C ALA A 28 -3.07 -28.60 -3.04
N ALA A 29 -2.77 -28.58 -1.74
CA ALA A 29 -1.93 -27.56 -1.13
C ALA A 29 -0.52 -27.64 -1.76
N GLN A 30 -0.05 -26.54 -2.34
CA GLN A 30 1.34 -26.45 -2.80
C GLN A 30 2.28 -26.48 -1.58
N PRO A 31 3.45 -27.12 -1.68
CA PRO A 31 4.43 -27.09 -0.60
C PRO A 31 4.85 -25.64 -0.31
N ALA A 32 4.96 -25.30 0.97
CA ALA A 32 5.40 -23.97 1.38
C ALA A 32 6.82 -23.70 0.87
N PRO A 33 7.12 -22.48 0.38
CA PRO A 33 8.46 -22.12 -0.03
C PRO A 33 9.44 -22.27 1.14
N SER A 34 10.67 -22.73 0.86
CA SER A 34 11.72 -22.78 1.87
C SER A 34 12.23 -21.38 2.23
N ASP A 35 12.81 -21.23 3.41
CA ASP A 35 13.40 -19.97 3.87
C ASP A 35 14.48 -19.45 2.88
N MET A 36 15.23 -20.38 2.29
CA MET A 36 16.21 -20.08 1.23
C MET A 36 15.54 -19.51 -0.02
N ALA A 37 14.39 -20.04 -0.43
CA ALA A 37 13.65 -19.52 -1.58
C ALA A 37 13.10 -18.12 -1.33
N LEU A 38 12.63 -17.82 -0.11
CA LEU A 38 12.18 -16.49 0.30
C LEU A 38 13.32 -15.49 0.30
N ARG A 39 14.46 -15.86 0.91
CA ARG A 39 15.68 -15.04 0.92
C ARG A 39 16.17 -14.74 -0.50
N ALA A 40 16.26 -15.75 -1.35
CA ALA A 40 16.66 -15.57 -2.75
C ALA A 40 15.68 -14.67 -3.52
N ALA A 41 14.37 -14.79 -3.28
CA ALA A 41 13.38 -13.91 -3.90
C ALA A 41 13.54 -12.44 -3.47
N PHE A 42 13.81 -12.21 -2.18
CA PHE A 42 14.08 -10.89 -1.65
C PHE A 42 15.35 -10.27 -2.25
N LEU A 43 16.47 -11.02 -2.29
CA LEU A 43 17.73 -10.54 -2.89
C LEU A 43 17.56 -10.19 -4.37
N ARG A 44 16.84 -11.03 -5.13
CA ARG A 44 16.48 -10.72 -6.54
C ARG A 44 15.64 -9.45 -6.65
N GLY A 45 14.69 -9.23 -5.74
CA GLY A 45 13.88 -8.01 -5.69
C GLY A 45 14.70 -6.75 -5.43
N MET A 46 15.82 -6.87 -4.68
CA MET A 46 16.79 -5.77 -4.50
C MET A 46 17.76 -5.61 -5.67
N GLY A 47 17.78 -6.54 -6.64
CA GLY A 47 18.69 -6.52 -7.77
C GLY A 47 20.12 -6.97 -7.43
N VAL A 48 20.29 -7.81 -6.40
CA VAL A 48 21.60 -8.35 -5.98
C VAL A 48 21.61 -9.88 -6.00
N GLU A 49 22.80 -10.46 -6.14
CA GLU A 49 22.99 -11.91 -6.22
C GLU A 49 23.20 -12.52 -4.84
N GLU A 50 22.74 -13.76 -4.64
CA GLU A 50 22.91 -14.47 -3.36
C GLU A 50 24.39 -14.75 -3.01
N ALA A 51 25.23 -14.89 -4.04
CA ALA A 51 26.66 -15.12 -3.90
C ALA A 51 27.38 -13.99 -3.14
N ASP A 52 26.83 -12.78 -3.13
CA ASP A 52 27.40 -11.62 -2.43
C ASP A 52 27.17 -11.68 -0.91
N PHE A 53 26.29 -12.58 -0.44
CA PHE A 53 25.85 -12.66 0.96
C PHE A 53 25.87 -14.10 1.52
N PRO A 54 27.02 -14.79 1.59
CA PRO A 54 27.07 -16.15 2.12
C PRO A 54 26.92 -16.20 3.64
N GLY A 55 26.26 -17.25 4.15
CA GLY A 55 26.38 -17.68 5.55
C GLY A 55 25.78 -16.75 6.61
N ARG A 56 24.70 -16.02 6.28
CA ARG A 56 24.04 -15.10 7.22
C ARG A 56 22.76 -15.65 7.82
N ASP A 57 22.46 -15.20 9.03
CA ASP A 57 21.21 -15.49 9.73
C ASP A 57 20.04 -14.78 9.03
N ALA A 58 19.23 -15.55 8.30
CA ALA A 58 18.13 -15.03 7.52
C ALA A 58 17.09 -14.28 8.37
N ILE A 59 16.86 -14.68 9.62
CA ILE A 59 15.87 -14.04 10.49
C ILE A 59 16.37 -12.65 10.89
N ALA A 60 17.58 -12.57 11.44
CA ALA A 60 18.18 -11.30 11.84
C ALA A 60 18.33 -10.33 10.66
N GLU A 61 18.65 -10.85 9.47
CA GLU A 61 18.68 -10.06 8.23
C GLU A 61 17.29 -9.50 7.88
N MET A 62 16.26 -10.33 7.85
CA MET A 62 14.90 -9.87 7.51
C MET A 62 14.38 -8.83 8.50
N GLU A 63 14.61 -8.99 9.79
CA GLU A 63 14.24 -7.99 10.79
C GLU A 63 15.00 -6.66 10.59
N LYS A 64 16.30 -6.74 10.29
CA LYS A 64 17.11 -5.55 9.99
C LYS A 64 16.57 -4.82 8.78
N PHE A 65 16.26 -5.53 7.69
CA PHE A 65 15.68 -4.93 6.50
C PHE A 65 14.33 -4.28 6.78
N GLY A 66 13.48 -4.91 7.59
CA GLY A 66 12.21 -4.31 8.02
C GLY A 66 12.40 -2.96 8.75
N ARG A 67 13.38 -2.89 9.66
CA ARG A 67 13.73 -1.65 10.37
C ARG A 67 14.26 -0.56 9.42
N GLU A 68 15.15 -0.93 8.50
CA GLU A 68 15.72 0.00 7.52
C GLU A 68 14.66 0.51 6.54
N TYR A 69 13.79 -0.38 6.04
CA TYR A 69 12.67 -0.02 5.18
C TYR A 69 11.72 0.98 5.87
N ARG A 70 11.37 0.71 7.12
CA ARG A 70 10.56 1.63 7.93
C ARG A 70 11.22 3.01 8.07
N LEU A 71 12.53 3.07 8.31
CA LEU A 71 13.26 4.35 8.41
C LEU A 71 13.26 5.12 7.08
N MET A 72 13.46 4.42 5.96
CA MET A 72 13.43 5.04 4.63
C MET A 72 12.06 5.63 4.30
N LEU A 73 10.97 4.90 4.55
CA LEU A 73 9.61 5.40 4.32
C LEU A 73 9.28 6.61 5.21
N ASP A 74 9.65 6.56 6.49
CA ASP A 74 9.44 7.67 7.41
C ASP A 74 10.19 8.93 6.94
N GLY A 75 11.45 8.78 6.53
CA GLY A 75 12.23 9.87 5.94
C GLY A 75 11.59 10.46 4.69
N LEU A 76 11.09 9.63 3.78
CA LEU A 76 10.35 10.09 2.58
C LEU A 76 9.09 10.88 2.97
N MET A 77 8.32 10.40 3.95
CA MET A 77 7.14 11.11 4.45
C MET A 77 7.50 12.48 5.04
N GLN A 78 8.57 12.57 5.82
CA GLN A 78 9.04 13.83 6.39
C GLN A 78 9.43 14.84 5.29
N LEU A 79 10.18 14.40 4.28
CA LEU A 79 10.55 15.25 3.14
C LEU A 79 9.32 15.74 2.36
N LEU A 80 8.35 14.87 2.12
CA LEU A 80 7.11 15.22 1.44
C LEU A 80 6.29 16.25 2.24
N ARG A 81 6.24 16.11 3.56
CA ARG A 81 5.57 17.09 4.45
C ARG A 81 6.25 18.44 4.40
N LYS A 82 7.58 18.48 4.50
CA LYS A 82 8.35 19.73 4.40
C LYS A 82 8.08 20.46 3.09
N ARG A 83 8.09 19.73 1.97
CA ARG A 83 7.71 20.28 0.67
C ARG A 83 6.25 20.80 0.64
N ALA A 84 5.31 20.11 1.29
CA ALA A 84 3.92 20.57 1.34
C ALA A 84 3.77 21.86 2.16
N GLU A 85 4.52 21.98 3.27
CA GLU A 85 4.63 23.21 4.07
C GLU A 85 5.16 24.37 3.22
N GLU A 86 6.23 24.15 2.45
CA GLU A 86 6.81 25.16 1.53
C GLU A 86 5.82 25.63 0.46
N LYS A 87 4.86 24.78 0.06
CA LYS A 87 3.81 25.10 -0.90
C LYS A 87 2.54 25.71 -0.28
N GLY A 88 2.49 25.84 1.05
CA GLY A 88 1.27 26.28 1.76
C GLY A 88 0.08 25.33 1.59
N SER A 89 0.33 24.05 1.29
CA SER A 89 -0.72 23.06 1.07
C SER A 89 -1.10 22.39 2.40
N ALA A 90 -2.23 22.79 3.00
CA ALA A 90 -2.79 22.10 4.15
C ALA A 90 -3.22 20.67 3.77
N ARG A 91 -2.99 19.69 4.66
CA ARG A 91 -3.44 18.30 4.50
C ARG A 91 -4.98 18.26 4.48
N VAL A 92 -5.57 18.36 3.29
CA VAL A 92 -6.97 17.99 3.10
C VAL A 92 -6.95 16.61 2.47
N ALA A 93 -7.22 15.59 3.28
CA ALA A 93 -7.72 14.33 2.76
C ALA A 93 -9.11 14.62 2.17
N GLN A 94 -9.15 15.15 0.96
CA GLN A 94 -10.39 15.28 0.24
C GLN A 94 -10.93 13.86 0.03
N THR A 95 -12.19 13.65 0.38
CA THR A 95 -12.97 12.50 -0.09
C THR A 95 -13.08 12.63 -1.61
N VAL A 96 -12.06 12.16 -2.33
CA VAL A 96 -12.05 12.16 -3.79
C VAL A 96 -13.03 11.09 -4.25
N VAL A 97 -14.21 11.51 -4.67
CA VAL A 97 -15.09 10.70 -5.50
C VAL A 97 -14.48 10.70 -6.91
N GLY A 98 -13.65 9.69 -7.20
CA GLY A 98 -13.01 9.50 -8.51
C GLY A 98 -11.98 8.36 -8.48
N SER A 99 -11.84 7.63 -9.59
CA SER A 99 -11.00 6.42 -9.76
C SER A 99 -9.49 6.68 -9.78
N SER A 100 -9.00 7.76 -9.17
CA SER A 100 -7.58 8.10 -9.17
C SER A 100 -6.95 7.64 -7.87
N GLU A 101 -6.01 6.69 -7.97
CA GLU A 101 -5.23 6.23 -6.83
C GLU A 101 -4.35 7.37 -6.28
N VAL A 102 -4.40 7.61 -4.97
CA VAL A 102 -3.60 8.62 -4.29
C VAL A 102 -2.34 8.00 -3.68
N ASN A 103 -1.28 8.80 -3.53
CA ASN A 103 -0.04 8.29 -2.97
C ASN A 103 -0.11 8.17 -1.43
N PRO A 104 -0.05 6.97 -0.83
CA PRO A 104 -0.17 6.79 0.63
C PRO A 104 0.88 7.59 1.41
N LEU A 105 2.09 7.77 0.89
CA LEU A 105 3.17 8.52 1.55
C LEU A 105 2.85 10.02 1.75
N LYS A 106 1.99 10.58 0.90
CA LYS A 106 1.58 11.99 0.98
C LYS A 106 0.41 12.18 1.95
N PHE A 107 -0.52 11.22 1.98
CA PHE A 107 -1.82 11.40 2.61
C PHE A 107 -2.00 10.67 3.95
N LEU A 108 -1.34 9.54 4.18
CA LEU A 108 -1.48 8.82 5.45
C LEU A 108 -0.76 9.53 6.62
N PRO A 109 -1.29 9.40 7.84
CA PRO A 109 -0.81 10.18 8.97
C PRO A 109 0.46 9.58 9.60
N THR A 110 0.64 8.27 9.55
CA THR A 110 1.81 7.58 10.10
C THR A 110 2.46 6.65 9.09
N VAL A 111 3.72 6.31 9.34
CA VAL A 111 4.47 5.34 8.53
C VAL A 111 3.98 3.92 8.77
N GLU A 112 3.48 3.61 9.96
CA GLU A 112 2.79 2.35 10.25
C GLU A 112 1.59 2.15 9.32
N ASP A 113 0.76 3.19 9.15
CA ASP A 113 -0.39 3.12 8.24
C ASP A 113 0.04 2.90 6.79
N VAL A 114 1.12 3.56 6.36
CA VAL A 114 1.70 3.37 5.01
C VAL A 114 2.19 1.94 4.83
N ILE A 115 2.96 1.41 5.79
CA ILE A 115 3.52 0.05 5.71
C ILE A 115 2.39 -0.97 5.63
N VAL A 116 1.37 -0.87 6.50
CA VAL A 116 0.21 -1.77 6.47
C VAL A 116 -0.52 -1.67 5.14
N THR A 117 -0.73 -0.46 4.62
CA THR A 117 -1.43 -0.24 3.35
C THR A 117 -0.68 -0.85 2.17
N ILE A 118 0.64 -0.65 2.09
CA ILE A 118 1.48 -1.16 1.01
C ILE A 118 1.62 -2.69 1.08
N ILE A 119 1.95 -3.25 2.25
CA ILE A 119 2.20 -4.69 2.40
C ILE A 119 0.92 -5.49 2.19
N ALA A 120 -0.20 -4.99 2.71
CA ALA A 120 -1.45 -5.74 2.61
C ALA A 120 -2.12 -5.60 1.24
N GLU A 121 -1.63 -4.72 0.36
CA GLU A 121 -2.26 -4.39 -0.94
C GLU A 121 -3.75 -4.05 -0.78
N ARG A 122 -4.13 -3.51 0.38
CA ARG A 122 -5.49 -3.65 0.94
C ARG A 122 -6.47 -2.54 0.62
N SER A 123 -6.11 -1.52 -0.15
CA SER A 123 -6.99 -0.34 -0.25
C SER A 123 -7.19 0.14 -1.67
N PRO A 124 -8.40 -0.08 -2.23
CA PRO A 124 -8.86 0.63 -3.42
C PRO A 124 -8.65 2.13 -3.22
N GLY A 125 -7.96 2.76 -4.17
CA GLY A 125 -7.72 4.21 -4.13
C GLY A 125 -6.35 4.63 -3.59
N PHE A 126 -5.44 3.72 -3.22
CA PHE A 126 -4.03 4.05 -3.00
C PHE A 126 -3.13 3.40 -4.04
N LEU A 127 -2.05 4.09 -4.40
CA LEU A 127 -1.00 3.53 -5.26
C LEU A 127 -0.33 2.32 -4.58
N SER A 128 0.11 1.36 -5.40
CA SER A 128 0.99 0.27 -4.96
C SER A 128 2.31 0.80 -4.38
N GLY A 129 3.01 -0.02 -3.59
CA GLY A 129 4.25 0.41 -2.92
C GLY A 129 5.32 0.96 -3.87
N GLU A 130 5.62 0.24 -4.95
CA GLU A 130 6.59 0.67 -5.95
C GLU A 130 6.17 1.99 -6.64
N ALA A 131 4.89 2.10 -7.03
CA ALA A 131 4.37 3.30 -7.67
C ALA A 131 4.37 4.50 -6.70
N ALA A 132 4.00 4.28 -5.44
CA ALA A 132 4.00 5.31 -4.39
C ALA A 132 5.42 5.85 -4.11
N ILE A 133 6.41 4.96 -3.98
CA ILE A 133 7.81 5.34 -3.74
C ILE A 133 8.36 6.09 -4.96
N SER A 134 8.14 5.58 -6.17
CA SER A 134 8.60 6.23 -7.41
C SER A 134 7.98 7.62 -7.59
N ASP A 135 6.67 7.77 -7.39
CA ASP A 135 5.98 9.06 -7.43
C ASP A 135 6.52 10.03 -6.38
N ALA A 136 6.76 9.57 -5.15
CA ALA A 136 7.32 10.40 -4.07
C ALA A 136 8.71 10.93 -4.42
N VAL A 137 9.62 10.06 -4.88
CA VAL A 137 10.99 10.42 -5.25
C VAL A 137 11.00 11.39 -6.42
N LYS A 138 10.22 11.11 -7.48
CA LYS A 138 10.10 11.98 -8.64
C LYS A 138 9.59 13.36 -8.25
N ASP A 139 8.57 13.42 -7.40
CA ASP A 139 7.97 14.66 -6.94
C ASP A 139 8.96 15.53 -6.13
N LEU A 140 9.73 14.91 -5.23
CA LEU A 140 10.79 15.58 -4.47
C LEU A 140 11.91 16.09 -5.37
N ALA A 141 12.40 15.25 -6.30
CA ALA A 141 13.48 15.62 -7.22
C ALA A 141 13.08 16.80 -8.12
N GLN A 142 11.85 16.77 -8.67
CA GLN A 142 11.34 17.87 -9.48
C GLN A 142 11.21 19.16 -8.70
N HIS A 143 10.77 19.10 -7.44
CA HIS A 143 10.69 20.27 -6.58
C HIS A 143 12.08 20.88 -6.37
N HIS A 144 13.07 20.05 -6.05
CA HIS A 144 14.45 20.49 -5.83
C HIS A 144 15.03 21.21 -7.06
N VAL A 145 14.83 20.65 -8.26
CA VAL A 145 15.28 21.29 -9.52
C VAL A 145 14.62 22.66 -9.74
N ARG A 146 13.32 22.78 -9.46
CA ARG A 146 12.60 24.06 -9.61
C ARG A 146 13.08 25.10 -8.60
N ALA A 147 13.26 24.70 -7.34
CA ALA A 147 13.77 25.56 -6.29
C ALA A 147 15.16 26.11 -6.66
N TRP A 148 16.07 25.24 -7.12
CA TRP A 148 17.41 25.64 -7.56
C TRP A 148 17.39 26.62 -8.73
N ARG A 149 16.56 26.38 -9.74
CA ARG A 149 16.38 27.32 -10.86
C ARG A 149 15.87 28.69 -10.40
N GLY A 150 14.98 28.72 -9.41
CA GLY A 150 14.51 29.97 -8.79
C GLY A 150 15.64 30.76 -8.13
N VAL A 151 16.50 30.07 -7.37
CA VAL A 151 17.68 30.67 -6.74
C VAL A 151 18.65 31.25 -7.78
N GLN A 152 18.97 30.47 -8.82
CA GLN A 152 19.85 30.92 -9.91
C GLN A 152 19.30 32.17 -10.62
N ALA A 153 17.99 32.20 -10.89
CA ALA A 153 17.35 33.35 -11.50
C ALA A 153 17.37 34.59 -10.59
N ALA A 154 17.17 34.42 -9.28
CA ALA A 154 17.25 35.51 -8.32
C ALA A 154 18.66 36.08 -8.22
N LEU A 155 19.68 35.21 -8.19
CA LEU A 155 21.09 35.62 -8.16
C LEU A 155 21.47 36.41 -9.41
N ARG A 156 21.08 35.92 -10.61
CA ARG A 156 21.34 36.62 -11.86
C ARG A 156 20.73 38.02 -11.86
N ARG A 157 19.47 38.16 -11.46
CA ARG A 157 18.81 39.46 -11.33
C ARG A 157 19.49 40.39 -10.32
N MET A 158 20.08 39.84 -9.27
CA MET A 158 20.83 40.63 -8.29
C MET A 158 22.11 41.19 -8.91
N ILE A 159 22.85 40.37 -9.67
CA ILE A 159 24.07 40.80 -10.38
C ILE A 159 23.74 41.85 -11.44
N ASP A 160 22.73 41.61 -12.28
CA ASP A 160 22.28 42.53 -13.33
C ASP A 160 21.84 43.92 -12.80
N ARG A 161 21.65 44.07 -11.48
CA ARG A 161 21.30 45.35 -10.82
C ARG A 161 22.54 46.19 -10.44
N PHE A 162 23.74 45.59 -10.45
CA PHE A 162 24.99 46.25 -10.08
C PHE A 162 25.86 46.63 -11.29
N ASP A 163 25.47 46.22 -12.50
CA ASP A 163 25.98 46.73 -13.79
C ASP A 163 25.09 47.88 -14.31
#